data_AF-A0A812HGL7-F1
#
_entry.id   AF-A0A812HGL7-F1
#
_cell.length_a   1.000
_cell.length_b   1.000
_cell.length_c   1.000
_cell.angle_alpha   90.00
_cell.angle_beta   90.00
_cell.angle_gamma   90.00
#
_symmetry.space_group_name_H-M   'P 1'
#
loop_
_entity.id
_entity.type
_entity.pdbx_description
1 polymer ?
#
loop_
_entity_poly.entity_id
_entity_poly.type
_entity_poly.pdbx_seq_one_letter_code
_entity_poly.pdbx_strand_id
1 'polypeptide(L)'
;MLRCCAASPKWRFLRCALLVRARLAQAQQLRLGKQVIGQTGPVAPGLCGEARIAVEGEGALSIEWEPPIESGGADLVAYRIWLRPVFQDGLGGFFPADGFIDLGLFEHRSRGPRTQKAPVKFDQLPSCSGCLCSVAAINAAGLTGCASEAPVVWASSMDRQKEIFELGGASRVKSRHQSI
;
A
#
# COMPACT_ATOMS: atom_id res chain seq x y z
N MET A 1 39.58 35.25 76.22
CA MET A 1 39.25 36.52 75.52
C MET A 1 38.98 36.21 74.05
N LEU A 2 37.71 36.03 73.66
CA LEU A 2 37.31 36.00 72.25
C LEU A 2 36.60 37.32 71.94
N ARG A 3 37.19 38.12 71.06
CA ARG A 3 36.57 39.35 70.54
C ARG A 3 35.60 38.98 69.43
N CYS A 4 34.31 39.18 69.67
CA CYS A 4 33.29 39.14 68.63
C CYS A 4 33.34 40.44 67.82
N CYS A 5 33.75 40.34 66.55
CA CYS A 5 33.60 41.44 65.59
C CYS A 5 32.14 41.52 65.14
N ALA A 6 31.48 42.63 65.47
CA ALA A 6 30.14 42.96 65.01
C ALA A 6 30.16 43.24 63.49
N ALA A 7 29.62 42.31 62.71
CA ALA A 7 29.47 42.47 61.26
C ALA A 7 28.30 43.42 60.93
N SER A 8 28.60 44.44 60.12
CA SER A 8 27.68 45.52 59.74
C SER A 8 26.42 45.03 58.98
N PRO A 9 25.21 45.58 59.25
CA PRO A 9 23.94 45.08 58.69
C PRO A 9 23.75 45.31 57.18
N LYS A 10 24.57 46.18 56.56
CA LYS A 10 24.39 46.59 55.15
C LYS A 10 24.69 45.50 54.12
N TRP A 11 25.39 44.44 54.50
CA TRP A 11 25.81 43.37 53.58
C TRP A 11 24.78 42.25 53.39
N ARG A 12 23.75 42.17 54.24
CA ARG A 12 22.71 41.12 54.13
C ARG A 12 21.67 41.40 53.03
N PHE A 13 21.36 42.67 52.77
CA PHE A 13 20.40 43.06 51.73
C PHE A 13 20.93 42.88 50.31
N LEU A 14 22.24 43.12 50.08
CA LEU A 14 22.84 42.94 48.75
C LEU A 14 22.86 41.46 48.32
N ARG A 15 23.07 40.52 49.25
CA ARG A 15 23.07 39.08 48.94
C ARG A 15 21.68 38.54 48.58
N CYS A 16 20.61 39.01 49.23
CA CYS A 16 19.24 38.63 48.87
C CYS A 16 18.81 39.18 47.50
N ALA A 17 19.16 40.43 47.18
CA ALA A 17 18.81 41.03 45.88
C ALA A 17 19.54 40.37 44.70
N LEU A 18 20.81 39.95 44.87
CA LEU A 18 21.55 39.19 43.87
C LEU A 18 21.02 37.77 43.68
N LEU A 19 20.57 37.09 44.75
CA LEU A 19 20.02 35.73 44.65
C LEU A 19 18.64 35.71 43.95
N VAL A 20 17.81 36.73 44.16
CA VAL A 20 16.50 36.86 43.50
C VAL A 20 16.67 37.17 42.00
N ARG A 21 17.64 38.02 41.63
CA ARG A 21 17.95 38.29 40.21
C ARG A 21 18.56 37.09 39.48
N ALA A 22 19.39 36.29 40.15
CA ALA A 22 19.98 35.08 39.56
C ALA A 22 18.91 34.00 39.26
N ARG A 23 17.90 33.83 40.13
CA ARG A 23 16.79 32.89 39.88
C ARG A 23 15.82 33.36 38.79
N LEU A 24 15.62 34.67 38.65
CA LEU A 24 14.80 35.24 37.55
C LEU A 24 15.45 35.07 36.17
N ALA A 25 16.78 35.21 36.07
CA ALA A 25 17.50 34.96 34.83
C ALA A 25 17.46 33.48 34.41
N GLN A 26 17.55 32.55 35.37
CA GLN A 26 17.51 31.11 35.09
C GLN A 26 16.10 30.62 34.69
N ALA A 27 15.03 31.28 35.16
CA ALA A 27 13.66 30.98 34.77
C ALA A 27 13.28 31.50 33.36
N GLN A 28 13.97 32.51 32.84
CA GLN A 28 13.75 33.00 31.46
C GLN A 28 14.32 32.06 30.39
N GLN A 29 15.30 31.22 30.74
CA GLN A 29 15.95 30.30 29.80
C GLN A 29 15.09 29.08 29.41
N LEU A 30 14.01 28.82 30.17
CA LEU A 30 12.99 27.80 29.87
C LEU A 30 11.86 28.30 28.97
N ARG A 31 11.85 29.59 28.58
CA ARG A 31 10.84 30.19 27.68
C ARG A 31 11.27 30.31 26.22
N LEU A 32 12.55 30.10 25.93
CA LEU A 32 13.00 29.84 24.56
C LEU A 32 12.70 28.37 24.30
N GLY A 33 11.53 28.09 23.71
CA GLY A 33 11.13 26.75 23.30
C GLY A 33 12.23 26.12 22.46
N LYS A 34 13.07 25.29 23.10
CA LYS A 34 14.05 24.47 22.39
C LYS A 34 13.23 23.52 21.53
N GLN A 35 13.30 23.73 20.22
CA GLN A 35 12.70 22.82 19.26
C GLN A 35 13.32 21.44 19.49
N VAL A 36 12.51 20.50 19.96
CA VAL A 36 12.91 19.10 20.06
C VAL A 36 12.72 18.52 18.67
N ILE A 37 13.83 18.30 17.95
CA ILE A 37 13.82 17.57 16.69
C ILE A 37 13.86 16.08 17.06
N GLY A 38 12.69 15.43 17.03
CA GLY A 38 12.61 13.98 17.16
C GLY A 38 12.88 13.33 15.81
N GLN A 39 13.87 12.44 15.75
CA GLN A 39 13.99 11.49 14.65
C GLN A 39 13.12 10.28 14.97
N THR A 40 12.07 10.06 14.19
CA THR A 40 11.30 8.81 14.26
C THR A 40 11.98 7.76 13.39
N GLY A 41 11.92 6.50 13.82
CA GLY A 41 12.32 5.38 12.96
C GLY A 41 11.37 5.20 11.77
N PRO A 42 11.68 4.26 10.86
CA PRO A 42 10.78 3.88 9.79
C PRO A 42 9.41 3.45 10.32
N VAL A 43 8.36 3.81 9.60
CA VAL A 43 6.98 3.38 9.82
C VAL A 43 6.48 2.62 8.60
N ALA A 44 5.30 2.01 8.69
CA ALA A 44 4.70 1.30 7.57
C ALA A 44 4.43 2.25 6.38
N PRO A 45 4.57 1.78 5.14
CA PRO A 45 4.18 2.56 3.96
C PRO A 45 2.69 2.93 3.94
N GLY A 46 2.36 3.96 3.17
CA GLY A 46 0.98 4.34 2.86
C GLY A 46 0.27 3.39 1.90
N LEU A 47 -0.93 3.80 1.45
CA LEU A 47 -1.76 3.04 0.50
C LEU A 47 -1.18 3.09 -0.92
N CYS A 48 -1.19 1.94 -1.59
CA CYS A 48 -0.99 1.88 -3.04
C CYS A 48 -2.14 2.55 -3.79
N GLY A 49 -1.91 2.92 -5.05
CA GLY A 49 -2.97 3.33 -5.96
C GLY A 49 -3.97 2.19 -6.23
N GLU A 50 -5.07 2.54 -6.91
CA GLU A 50 -6.09 1.58 -7.30
C GLU A 50 -5.53 0.51 -8.24
N ALA A 51 -5.76 -0.76 -7.90
CA ALA A 51 -5.30 -1.89 -8.70
C ALA A 51 -6.26 -2.17 -9.86
N ARG A 52 -5.72 -2.45 -11.04
CA ARG A 52 -6.49 -2.78 -12.25
C ARG A 52 -5.87 -3.95 -13.00
N ILE A 53 -6.68 -4.71 -13.75
CA ILE A 53 -6.14 -5.69 -14.71
C ILE A 53 -5.80 -4.98 -16.02
N ALA A 54 -4.61 -5.28 -16.53
CA ALA A 54 -4.20 -4.98 -17.89
C ALA A 54 -4.05 -6.29 -18.67
N VAL A 55 -4.51 -6.28 -19.93
CA VAL A 55 -4.24 -7.35 -20.89
C VAL A 55 -2.96 -6.98 -21.63
N GLU A 56 -1.91 -7.77 -21.45
CA GLU A 56 -0.67 -7.64 -22.20
C GLU A 56 -0.78 -8.42 -23.52
N GLY A 57 0.22 -8.25 -24.41
CA GLY A 57 0.29 -9.00 -25.67
C GLY A 57 0.23 -10.52 -25.43
N GLU A 58 -0.27 -11.26 -26.43
CA GLU A 58 -0.35 -12.73 -26.40
C GLU A 58 -1.32 -13.32 -25.35
N GLY A 59 -2.21 -12.50 -24.78
CA GLY A 59 -3.22 -12.95 -23.82
C GLY A 59 -2.67 -13.14 -22.40
N ALA A 60 -1.47 -12.61 -22.12
CA ALA A 60 -0.99 -12.51 -20.75
C ALA A 60 -1.79 -11.45 -19.98
N LEU A 61 -2.10 -11.70 -18.70
CA LEU A 61 -2.70 -10.72 -17.82
C LEU A 61 -1.66 -10.18 -16.84
N SER A 62 -1.80 -8.92 -16.48
CA SER A 62 -1.09 -8.33 -15.35
C SER A 62 -2.02 -7.51 -14.48
N ILE A 63 -1.73 -7.46 -13.19
CA ILE A 63 -2.33 -6.50 -12.28
C ILE A 63 -1.39 -5.31 -12.23
N GLU A 64 -1.91 -4.11 -12.45
CA GLU A 64 -1.19 -2.85 -12.40
C GLU A 64 -1.65 -2.00 -11.22
N TRP A 65 -0.72 -1.32 -10.56
CA TRP A 65 -1.01 -0.36 -9.49
C TRP A 65 0.06 0.74 -9.43
N GLU A 66 -0.24 1.82 -8.70
CA GLU A 66 0.75 2.86 -8.38
C GLU A 66 1.38 2.62 -7.00
N PRO A 67 2.69 2.85 -6.82
CA PRO A 67 3.34 2.86 -5.52
C PRO A 67 2.70 3.88 -4.56
N PRO A 68 2.76 3.66 -3.23
CA PRO A 68 2.33 4.66 -2.27
C PRO A 68 3.19 5.92 -2.39
N ILE A 69 2.58 7.07 -2.11
CA ILE A 69 3.28 8.36 -2.05
C ILE A 69 4.23 8.39 -0.84
N GLU A 70 3.81 7.81 0.27
CA GLU A 70 4.57 7.75 1.52
C GLU A 70 5.17 6.36 1.71
N SER A 71 6.50 6.27 1.79
CA SER A 71 7.21 5.01 2.02
C SER A 71 7.41 4.66 3.50
N GLY A 72 6.98 5.57 4.38
CA GLY A 72 7.20 5.46 5.82
C GLY A 72 8.65 5.70 6.25
N GLY A 73 9.43 6.45 5.47
CA GLY A 73 10.81 6.81 5.83
C GLY A 73 11.86 5.71 5.59
N ALA A 74 11.50 4.64 4.87
CA ALA A 74 12.42 3.65 4.32
C ALA A 74 12.05 3.35 2.86
N ASP A 75 13.00 2.85 2.06
CA ASP A 75 12.77 2.55 0.65
C ASP A 75 11.78 1.41 0.46
N LEU A 76 10.98 1.44 -0.61
CA LEU A 76 10.08 0.34 -0.96
C LEU A 76 10.87 -0.81 -1.59
N VAL A 77 10.58 -2.04 -1.16
CA VAL A 77 11.31 -3.24 -1.63
C VAL A 77 10.41 -4.28 -2.30
N ALA A 78 9.13 -4.36 -1.89
CA ALA A 78 8.21 -5.34 -2.44
C ALA A 78 6.74 -4.92 -2.27
N TYR A 79 5.87 -5.69 -2.90
CA TYR A 79 4.42 -5.63 -2.76
C TYR A 79 3.89 -7.04 -2.52
N ARG A 80 2.94 -7.17 -1.59
CA ARG A 80 2.16 -8.40 -1.42
C ARG A 80 0.79 -8.21 -2.07
N ILE A 81 0.37 -9.19 -2.85
CA ILE A 81 -0.88 -9.12 -3.61
C ILE A 81 -1.71 -10.36 -3.34
N TRP A 82 -2.99 -10.16 -3.04
CA TRP A 82 -3.95 -11.25 -2.92
C TRP A 82 -5.27 -10.87 -3.57
N LEU A 83 -5.97 -11.90 -4.03
CA LEU A 83 -7.28 -11.77 -4.67
C LEU A 83 -8.34 -12.42 -3.79
N ARG A 84 -9.45 -11.74 -3.56
CA ARG A 84 -10.65 -12.31 -2.95
C ARG A 84 -11.71 -12.51 -4.03
N PRO A 85 -12.06 -13.75 -4.40
CA PRO A 85 -13.12 -14.00 -5.38
C PRO A 85 -14.42 -13.29 -4.99
N VAL A 86 -15.14 -12.77 -5.98
CA VAL A 86 -16.48 -12.20 -5.79
C VAL A 86 -17.47 -13.01 -6.61
N PHE A 87 -18.51 -13.50 -5.94
CA PHE A 87 -19.57 -14.27 -6.55
C PHE A 87 -20.81 -13.41 -6.72
N GLN A 88 -21.49 -13.59 -7.85
CA GLN A 88 -22.80 -13.01 -8.08
C GLN A 88 -23.86 -14.05 -7.76
N ASP A 89 -24.87 -13.69 -6.97
CA ASP A 89 -26.02 -14.56 -6.74
C ASP A 89 -27.05 -14.45 -7.88
N GLY A 90 -28.08 -15.30 -7.84
CA GLY A 90 -29.17 -15.27 -8.82
C GLY A 90 -30.07 -14.02 -8.76
N LEU A 91 -29.89 -13.15 -7.76
CA LEU A 91 -30.63 -11.90 -7.56
C LEU A 91 -29.81 -10.66 -7.95
N GLY A 92 -28.57 -10.84 -8.39
CA GLY A 92 -27.66 -9.76 -8.77
C GLY A 92 -26.84 -9.16 -7.61
N GLY A 93 -26.89 -9.74 -6.42
CA GLY A 93 -26.02 -9.39 -5.31
C GLY A 93 -24.59 -9.90 -5.50
N PHE A 94 -23.60 -9.16 -5.00
CA PHE A 94 -22.19 -9.52 -5.04
C PHE A 94 -21.69 -9.85 -3.64
N PHE A 95 -21.08 -11.03 -3.48
CA PHE A 95 -20.59 -11.51 -2.19
C PHE A 95 -19.13 -11.91 -2.32
N PRO A 96 -18.23 -11.32 -1.51
CA PRO A 96 -16.85 -11.76 -1.46
C PRO A 96 -16.77 -13.17 -0.84
N ALA A 97 -15.85 -13.99 -1.34
CA ALA A 97 -15.51 -15.26 -0.73
C ALA A 97 -14.86 -15.06 0.64
N ASP A 98 -15.04 -16.02 1.56
CA ASP A 98 -14.33 -16.02 2.85
C ASP A 98 -12.81 -16.24 2.67
N GLY A 99 -12.40 -16.88 1.56
CA GLY A 99 -11.01 -17.16 1.24
C GLY A 99 -10.36 -16.11 0.33
N PHE A 100 -9.03 -16.09 0.32
CA PHE A 100 -8.23 -15.31 -0.60
C PHE A 100 -7.19 -16.20 -1.30
N ILE A 101 -6.77 -15.77 -2.49
CA ILE A 101 -5.72 -16.38 -3.30
C ILE A 101 -4.50 -15.47 -3.17
N ASP A 102 -3.46 -15.94 -2.50
CA ASP A 102 -2.20 -15.22 -2.38
C ASP A 102 -1.41 -15.36 -3.70
N LEU A 103 -1.23 -14.24 -4.41
CA LEU A 103 -0.41 -14.21 -5.62
C LEU A 103 1.09 -14.12 -5.28
N GLY A 104 1.41 -13.81 -4.02
CA GLY A 104 2.76 -13.78 -3.50
C GLY A 104 3.35 -12.37 -3.40
N LEU A 105 4.69 -12.34 -3.36
CA LEU A 105 5.50 -11.14 -3.20
C LEU A 105 6.13 -10.75 -4.54
N PHE A 106 5.99 -9.47 -4.90
CA PHE A 106 6.52 -8.89 -6.13
C PHE A 106 7.51 -7.79 -5.79
N GLU A 107 8.69 -7.84 -6.40
CA GLU A 107 9.76 -6.87 -6.16
C GLU A 107 9.37 -5.47 -6.65
N HIS A 108 9.71 -4.45 -5.86
CA HIS A 108 9.51 -3.06 -6.24
C HIS A 108 10.49 -2.66 -7.35
N ARG A 109 9.96 -2.15 -8.45
CA ARG A 109 10.76 -1.68 -9.60
C ARG A 109 10.92 -0.16 -9.53
N SER A 110 12.03 0.29 -8.94
CA SER A 110 12.34 1.72 -8.82
C SER A 110 12.73 2.38 -10.15
N ARG A 111 13.15 1.58 -11.14
CA ARG A 111 13.58 2.05 -12.46
C ARG A 111 12.55 1.65 -13.52
N GLY A 112 11.71 2.59 -13.94
CA GLY A 112 10.69 2.33 -14.95
C GLY A 112 9.51 3.30 -14.91
N PRO A 113 8.40 2.95 -15.58
CA PRO A 113 7.15 3.67 -15.40
C PRO A 113 6.75 3.63 -13.92
N ARG A 114 6.05 4.68 -13.48
CA ARG A 114 5.56 4.78 -12.09
C ARG A 114 4.70 3.56 -11.72
N THR A 115 3.96 3.02 -12.69
CA THR A 115 3.12 1.84 -12.56
C THR A 115 3.92 0.57 -12.31
N GLN A 116 3.60 -0.11 -11.22
CA GLN A 116 4.10 -1.44 -10.90
C GLN A 116 3.18 -2.49 -11.49
N LYS A 117 3.72 -3.68 -11.75
CA LYS A 117 2.94 -4.77 -12.35
C LYS A 117 3.31 -6.14 -11.80
N ALA A 118 2.29 -6.98 -11.66
CA ALA A 118 2.40 -8.38 -11.30
C ALA A 118 1.79 -9.24 -12.42
N PRO A 119 2.57 -10.11 -13.09
CA PRO A 119 2.01 -11.05 -14.05
C PRO A 119 1.10 -12.04 -13.35
N VAL A 120 -0.08 -12.27 -13.92
CA VAL A 120 -1.06 -13.23 -13.41
C VAL A 120 -1.39 -14.21 -14.53
N LYS A 121 -1.35 -15.50 -14.22
CA LYS A 121 -1.77 -16.51 -15.17
C LYS A 121 -3.27 -16.75 -15.04
N PHE A 122 -3.95 -16.93 -16.17
CA PHE A 122 -5.39 -17.21 -16.18
C PHE A 122 -5.78 -18.48 -15.41
N ASP A 123 -4.91 -19.49 -15.37
CA ASP A 123 -5.12 -20.74 -14.63
C ASP A 123 -5.10 -20.56 -13.11
N GLN A 124 -4.51 -19.45 -12.63
CA GLN A 124 -4.50 -19.09 -11.20
C GLN A 124 -5.72 -18.26 -10.80
N LEU A 125 -6.50 -17.77 -11.76
CA LEU A 125 -7.69 -16.98 -11.49
C LEU A 125 -8.89 -17.89 -11.22
N PRO A 126 -9.72 -17.57 -10.21
CA PRO A 126 -10.94 -18.30 -9.93
C PRO A 126 -11.94 -18.12 -11.09
N SER A 127 -12.78 -19.13 -11.35
CA SER A 127 -13.77 -19.10 -12.44
C SER A 127 -14.99 -18.21 -12.18
N CYS A 128 -14.86 -17.19 -11.33
CA CYS A 128 -15.95 -16.31 -10.92
C CYS A 128 -16.08 -15.05 -11.81
N SER A 129 -17.01 -14.16 -11.45
CA SER A 129 -17.30 -12.95 -12.21
C SER A 129 -16.26 -11.83 -12.01
N GLY A 130 -15.43 -11.94 -10.96
CA GLY A 130 -14.40 -10.96 -10.62
C GLY A 130 -13.75 -11.27 -9.28
N CYS A 131 -12.77 -10.45 -8.90
CA CYS A 131 -12.11 -10.48 -7.59
C CYS A 131 -12.02 -9.08 -7.00
N LEU A 132 -11.95 -8.96 -5.68
CA LEU A 132 -11.33 -7.81 -5.03
C LEU A 132 -9.83 -8.06 -5.02
N CYS A 133 -9.07 -7.17 -5.64
CA CYS A 133 -7.62 -7.20 -5.59
C CYS A 133 -7.14 -6.32 -4.45
N SER A 134 -6.30 -6.87 -3.59
CA SER A 134 -5.69 -6.17 -2.49
C SER A 134 -4.18 -6.08 -2.70
N VAL A 135 -3.61 -4.88 -2.57
CA VAL A 135 -2.16 -4.64 -2.73
C VAL A 135 -1.62 -3.91 -1.51
N ALA A 136 -0.60 -4.48 -0.86
CA ALA A 136 0.10 -3.86 0.26
C ALA A 136 1.60 -3.70 -0.04
N ALA A 137 2.13 -2.50 0.17
CA ALA A 137 3.55 -2.20 0.01
C ALA A 137 4.38 -2.64 1.22
N ILE A 138 5.62 -3.03 0.97
CA ILE A 138 6.60 -3.42 1.99
C ILE A 138 7.86 -2.57 1.80
N ASN A 139 8.34 -1.95 2.88
CA ASN A 139 9.60 -1.19 2.85
C ASN A 139 10.82 -2.01 3.33
N ALA A 140 12.01 -1.45 3.18
CA ALA A 140 13.28 -2.06 3.52
C ALA A 140 13.44 -2.35 5.02
N ALA A 141 12.61 -1.73 5.88
CA ALA A 141 12.51 -2.07 7.30
C ALA A 141 11.64 -3.31 7.56
N GLY A 142 11.07 -3.93 6.52
CA GLY A 142 10.17 -5.09 6.62
C GLY A 142 8.74 -4.73 7.06
N LEU A 143 8.39 -3.44 7.11
CA LEU A 143 7.06 -3.00 7.52
C LEU A 143 6.10 -3.05 6.34
N THR A 144 4.93 -3.67 6.56
CA THR A 144 3.86 -3.78 5.56
C THR A 144 2.82 -2.68 5.78
N GLY A 145 2.49 -1.94 4.73
CA GLY A 145 1.47 -0.89 4.73
C GLY A 145 0.05 -1.44 4.74
N CYS A 146 -0.92 -0.53 4.78
CA CYS A 146 -2.32 -0.88 4.57
C CYS A 146 -2.55 -1.36 3.12
N ALA A 147 -3.45 -2.31 2.94
CA ALA A 147 -3.80 -2.79 1.61
C ALA A 147 -4.78 -1.82 0.93
N SER A 148 -4.51 -1.45 -0.32
CA SER A 148 -5.54 -0.86 -1.18
C SER A 148 -6.39 -2.00 -1.76
N GLU A 149 -7.71 -1.92 -1.61
CA GLU A 149 -8.65 -2.89 -2.19
C GLU A 149 -9.37 -2.25 -3.38
N ALA A 150 -9.37 -2.93 -4.52
CA ALA A 150 -10.05 -2.47 -5.73
C ALA A 150 -10.80 -3.64 -6.40
N PRO A 151 -12.02 -3.41 -6.91
CA PRO A 151 -12.72 -4.42 -7.69
C PRO A 151 -12.03 -4.61 -9.04
N VAL A 152 -11.76 -5.87 -9.34
CA VAL A 152 -11.08 -6.30 -10.55
C VAL A 152 -11.98 -7.29 -11.26
N VAL A 153 -12.60 -6.82 -12.34
CA VAL A 153 -13.50 -7.62 -13.18
C VAL A 153 -12.72 -8.00 -14.44
N TRP A 154 -12.51 -9.28 -14.67
CA TRP A 154 -12.14 -9.75 -16.00
C TRP A 154 -13.44 -9.92 -16.78
N ALA A 155 -13.55 -9.24 -17.93
CA ALA A 155 -14.68 -9.48 -18.83
C ALA A 155 -14.68 -10.98 -19.13
N SER A 156 -15.66 -11.70 -18.61
CA SER A 156 -15.83 -13.14 -18.79
C SER A 156 -16.17 -13.40 -20.25
N SER A 157 -15.16 -13.35 -21.12
CA SER A 157 -15.19 -13.82 -22.50
C SER A 157 -15.23 -15.35 -22.55
N MET A 158 -15.83 -16.02 -21.56
CA MET A 158 -16.06 -17.46 -21.63
C MET A 158 -17.30 -17.79 -22.49
N ASP A 159 -18.19 -16.82 -22.77
CA ASP A 159 -19.32 -17.03 -23.68
C ASP A 159 -18.98 -16.78 -25.17
N ARG A 160 -17.90 -16.07 -25.52
CA ARG A 160 -17.55 -15.83 -26.94
C ARG A 160 -16.66 -16.88 -27.60
N GLN A 161 -15.93 -17.69 -26.84
CA GLN A 161 -15.06 -18.70 -27.46
C GLN A 161 -15.78 -20.01 -27.82
N LYS A 162 -16.99 -20.26 -27.32
CA LYS A 162 -17.82 -21.39 -27.78
C LYS A 162 -18.53 -21.11 -29.12
N GLU A 163 -18.95 -19.88 -29.39
CA GLU A 163 -19.63 -19.56 -30.67
C GLU A 163 -18.69 -19.64 -31.90
N ILE A 164 -17.39 -19.39 -31.74
CA ILE A 164 -16.45 -19.40 -32.87
C ILE A 164 -16.06 -20.85 -33.27
N PHE A 165 -16.06 -21.81 -32.33
CA PHE A 165 -15.74 -23.21 -32.65
C PHE A 165 -16.95 -24.02 -33.14
N GLU A 166 -18.18 -23.63 -32.85
CA GLU A 166 -19.37 -24.36 -33.36
C GLU A 166 -19.80 -23.95 -34.78
N LEU A 167 -19.42 -22.76 -35.26
CA LEU A 167 -19.78 -22.31 -36.62
C LEU A 167 -18.83 -22.82 -37.73
N GLY A 168 -17.72 -23.49 -37.37
CA GLY A 168 -16.77 -24.06 -38.33
C GLY A 168 -17.04 -25.52 -38.75
N GLY A 169 -18.03 -26.19 -38.15
CA GLY A 169 -18.22 -27.65 -38.25
C GLY A 169 -19.23 -28.16 -39.28
N ALA A 170 -19.98 -27.30 -39.98
CA ALA A 170 -21.12 -27.74 -40.79
C ALA A 170 -21.13 -27.15 -42.21
N SER A 171 -20.32 -27.69 -43.12
CA SER A 171 -20.72 -27.88 -44.53
C SER A 171 -19.67 -28.62 -45.34
N ARG A 172 -19.83 -29.94 -45.46
CA ARG A 172 -19.32 -30.68 -46.62
C ARG A 172 -20.42 -31.59 -47.15
N VAL A 173 -21.42 -30.95 -47.77
CA VAL A 173 -22.41 -31.63 -48.60
C VAL A 173 -21.68 -32.20 -49.82
N LYS A 174 -21.43 -33.52 -49.81
CA LYS A 174 -21.02 -34.27 -51.00
C LYS A 174 -22.23 -34.38 -51.93
N SER A 175 -22.33 -33.49 -52.90
CA SER A 175 -23.14 -33.72 -54.10
C SER A 175 -22.39 -34.69 -55.02
N ARG A 176 -22.94 -35.89 -55.19
CA ARG A 176 -22.57 -36.84 -56.25
C ARG A 176 -23.86 -37.39 -56.84
N HIS A 177 -23.82 -37.58 -58.16
CA HIS A 177 -24.79 -38.24 -59.04
C HIS A 177 -25.91 -37.38 -59.60
N GLN A 178 -25.76 -36.99 -60.87
CA GLN A 178 -26.61 -37.55 -61.92
C GLN A 178 -25.91 -37.45 -63.28
N SER A 179 -25.76 -38.60 -63.92
CA SER A 179 -25.38 -38.78 -65.32
C SER A 179 -26.64 -39.16 -66.08
N ILE A 180 -26.89 -38.50 -67.22
CA ILE A 180 -27.67 -39.03 -68.34
C ILE A 180 -26.81 -38.79 -69.58
#